data_AF-A0A967R4A1-F1
#
_entry.id   AF-A0A967R4A1-F1
#
_cell.length_a   1.000
_cell.length_b   1.000
_cell.length_c   1.000
_cell.angle_alpha   90.00
_cell.angle_beta   90.00
_cell.angle_gamma   90.00
#
_symmetry.space_group_name_H-M   'P 1'
#
loop_
_entity.id
_entity.type
_entity.pdbx_description
1 polymer ?
#
loop_
_entity_poly.entity_id
_entity_poly.type
_entity_poly.pdbx_seq_one_letter_code
_entity_poly.pdbx_strand_id
1 'polypeptide(L)'
;MQRTRPEDLTTLDIIPAFPLCCPDFAAGNDSGPASEAPWQGVTTPMEATLSGLTTLTMALLQMPGMEGPDMTATEWLVDTWEGGGWMMYPLATALGIGIIIIIWKLIDLTIKSSRTKAVLGEVDERLTAHDVQGAMDVARESNAPAARILLAGLERHGEGTERVMKAIENVGLIEMAGLESGLVWLATIANVAPLLGFLGTVIGMIQAFQAIEMAGEVEATLVAGGI
;
A
#
# COMPACT_ATOMS: atom_id res chain seq x y z
N MET A 1 1.12 -0.88 -64.82
CA MET A 1 -0.24 -0.34 -65.04
C MET A 1 -0.85 -0.06 -63.67
N GLN A 2 -0.67 1.17 -63.15
CA GLN A 2 -1.69 2.26 -63.11
C GLN A 2 -2.92 1.90 -62.25
N ARG A 3 -2.98 2.39 -61.00
CA ARG A 3 -3.62 3.66 -60.54
C ARG A 3 -5.15 3.54 -60.53
N THR A 4 -5.79 3.45 -59.36
CA THR A 4 -6.54 4.58 -58.77
C THR A 4 -6.56 4.56 -57.22
N ARG A 5 -6.25 5.71 -56.61
CA ARG A 5 -6.84 6.22 -55.34
C ARG A 5 -8.09 7.06 -55.74
N PRO A 6 -9.07 7.46 -54.88
CA PRO A 6 -8.89 7.97 -53.51
C PRO A 6 -10.08 7.74 -52.49
N GLU A 7 -9.97 8.36 -51.29
CA GLU A 7 -11.00 8.65 -50.25
C GLU A 7 -11.50 7.44 -49.42
N ASP A 8 -11.35 7.33 -48.10
CA ASP A 8 -11.43 8.34 -47.03
C ASP A 8 -10.40 8.14 -45.89
N LEU A 9 -9.84 9.28 -45.46
CA LEU A 9 -9.12 9.52 -44.21
C LEU A 9 -10.14 9.84 -43.11
N THR A 10 -10.00 9.24 -41.92
CA THR A 10 -10.35 9.75 -40.56
C THR A 10 -10.67 8.51 -39.70
N THR A 11 -9.82 8.00 -38.83
CA THR A 11 -9.54 8.51 -37.49
C THR A 11 -8.48 7.59 -36.89
N LEU A 12 -7.22 8.01 -36.91
CA LEU A 12 -6.13 7.35 -36.19
C LEU A 12 -5.39 8.45 -35.43
N ASP A 13 -6.10 9.07 -34.50
CA ASP A 13 -5.66 10.15 -33.62
C ASP A 13 -6.11 9.86 -32.18
N ILE A 14 -5.35 9.01 -31.47
CA ILE A 14 -5.28 9.08 -29.99
C ILE A 14 -3.85 8.74 -29.57
N ILE A 15 -2.90 9.59 -29.95
CA ILE A 15 -1.60 9.76 -29.26
C ILE A 15 -1.41 11.27 -29.11
N PRO A 16 -1.63 11.87 -27.93
CA PRO A 16 -1.43 13.31 -27.79
C PRO A 16 0.05 13.68 -27.87
N ALA A 17 0.32 14.52 -28.86
CA ALA A 17 1.48 15.33 -29.15
C ALA A 17 2.26 15.85 -27.93
N PHE A 18 3.56 15.57 -27.92
CA PHE A 18 4.58 16.38 -27.24
C PHE A 18 4.96 17.53 -28.20
N PRO A 19 4.71 18.81 -27.87
CA PRO A 19 5.08 19.89 -28.76
C PRO A 19 6.59 20.14 -28.67
N LEU A 20 7.31 19.70 -29.71
CA LEU A 20 8.58 20.27 -30.13
C LEU A 20 8.35 21.73 -30.53
N CYS A 21 8.42 22.64 -29.56
CA CYS A 21 8.62 24.05 -29.81
C CYS A 21 10.12 24.31 -29.76
N CYS A 22 10.79 24.18 -30.91
CA CYS A 22 11.99 24.96 -31.17
C CYS A 22 11.55 26.25 -31.87
N PRO A 23 11.82 27.43 -31.32
CA PRO A 23 11.89 28.63 -32.13
C PRO A 23 13.36 28.98 -32.41
N ASP A 24 13.66 29.06 -33.71
CA ASP A 24 14.59 29.99 -34.36
C ASP A 24 15.66 30.67 -33.49
N PHE A 25 16.90 30.17 -33.60
CA PHE A 25 18.10 30.98 -33.36
C PHE A 25 18.76 31.28 -34.71
N ALA A 26 18.10 32.14 -35.48
CA ALA A 26 18.66 32.77 -36.66
C ALA A 26 19.52 33.98 -36.24
N ALA A 27 20.77 33.95 -36.69
CA ALA A 27 21.78 35.00 -36.72
C ALA A 27 21.35 36.43 -36.28
N GLY A 28 21.81 36.83 -35.10
CA GLY A 28 21.89 38.21 -34.62
C GLY A 28 23.14 38.37 -33.76
N ASN A 29 23.98 39.34 -34.11
CA ASN A 29 25.20 39.69 -33.40
C ASN A 29 24.87 40.74 -32.34
N ASP A 30 24.90 40.34 -31.07
CA ASP A 30 24.78 41.23 -29.94
C ASP A 30 25.63 40.71 -28.77
N SER A 31 26.64 41.51 -28.47
CA SER A 31 27.66 41.36 -27.46
C SER A 31 27.08 41.39 -26.03
N GLY A 32 27.14 40.28 -25.31
CA GLY A 32 26.89 40.18 -23.86
C GLY A 32 27.83 39.16 -23.21
N PRO A 33 28.30 39.38 -21.96
CA PRO A 33 29.35 38.58 -21.35
C PRO A 33 28.87 37.17 -20.96
N ALA A 34 29.78 36.21 -21.16
CA ALA A 34 29.63 34.80 -20.84
C ALA A 34 29.59 34.54 -19.33
N SER A 35 28.40 34.58 -18.74
CA SER A 35 28.05 33.95 -17.45
C SER A 35 26.53 33.94 -17.40
N GLU A 36 25.84 32.85 -17.73
CA GLU A 36 25.44 31.83 -16.77
C GLU A 36 24.93 30.60 -17.54
N ALA A 37 25.46 29.42 -17.23
CA ALA A 37 24.93 28.16 -17.76
C ALA A 37 23.71 27.72 -16.94
N PRO A 38 22.64 27.17 -17.56
CA PRO A 38 21.35 26.89 -16.92
C PRO A 38 21.31 25.62 -16.04
N TRP A 39 22.47 25.06 -15.66
CA TRP A 39 22.54 23.77 -14.95
C TRP A 39 22.71 23.88 -13.43
N GLN A 40 22.31 25.00 -12.81
CA GLN A 40 22.21 25.13 -11.34
C GLN A 40 20.91 24.53 -10.75
N GLY A 41 20.21 23.69 -11.51
CA GLY A 41 18.93 23.07 -11.11
C GLY A 41 19.00 21.59 -10.73
N VAL A 42 20.18 21.02 -10.46
CA VAL A 42 20.27 19.67 -9.88
C VAL A 42 20.32 19.80 -8.38
N THR A 43 19.17 20.10 -7.77
CA THR A 43 18.99 19.88 -6.34
C THR A 43 18.99 18.37 -6.08
N THR A 44 19.65 17.95 -5.01
CA THR A 44 19.57 16.56 -4.57
C THR A 44 18.12 16.23 -4.22
N PRO A 45 17.62 15.00 -4.46
CA PRO A 45 16.22 14.64 -4.20
C PRO A 45 15.79 14.83 -2.73
N MET A 46 16.75 15.03 -1.82
CA MET A 46 16.52 15.25 -0.41
C MET A 46 16.16 16.71 -0.06
N GLU A 47 16.62 17.72 -0.82
CA GLU A 47 16.23 19.12 -0.58
C GLU A 47 14.88 19.48 -1.21
N ALA A 48 14.52 18.88 -2.34
CA ALA A 48 13.20 19.00 -2.95
C ALA A 48 12.09 18.38 -2.07
N THR A 49 12.40 17.31 -1.34
CA THR A 49 11.46 16.68 -0.40
C THR A 49 11.31 17.47 0.90
N LEU A 50 12.38 18.07 1.44
CA LEU A 50 12.32 18.92 2.64
C LEU A 50 11.61 20.26 2.40
N SER A 51 11.82 20.88 1.24
CA SER A 51 11.10 22.11 0.84
C SER A 51 9.61 21.84 0.55
N GLY A 52 9.29 20.69 -0.05
CA GLY A 52 7.92 20.20 -0.22
C GLY A 52 7.23 19.90 1.12
N LEU A 53 7.92 19.26 2.06
CA LEU A 53 7.40 18.99 3.41
C LEU A 53 7.15 20.28 4.21
N THR A 54 8.03 21.27 4.12
CA THR A 54 7.86 22.55 4.83
C THR A 54 6.72 23.39 4.24
N THR A 55 6.57 23.44 2.91
CA THR A 55 5.40 24.09 2.29
C THR A 55 4.10 23.35 2.58
N LEU A 56 4.11 22.02 2.62
CA LEU A 56 2.96 21.20 2.99
C LEU A 56 2.60 21.35 4.48
N THR A 57 3.59 21.55 5.35
CA THR A 57 3.39 21.84 6.79
C THR A 57 2.80 23.23 7.01
N MET A 58 3.28 24.24 6.28
CA MET A 58 2.73 25.60 6.33
C MET A 58 1.28 25.63 5.80
N ALA A 59 1.01 24.86 4.74
CA ALA A 59 -0.33 24.72 4.17
C ALA A 59 -1.30 23.97 5.11
N LEU A 60 -0.84 22.93 5.82
CA LEU A 60 -1.63 22.24 6.85
C LEU A 60 -1.92 23.14 8.07
N LEU A 61 -0.99 24.03 8.44
CA LEU A 61 -1.17 25.00 9.53
C LEU A 61 -2.13 26.15 9.17
N GLN A 62 -2.40 26.39 7.89
CA GLN A 62 -3.28 27.44 7.40
C GLN A 62 -4.65 26.95 6.94
N MET A 63 -5.02 25.68 7.20
CA MET A 63 -6.40 25.24 7.03
C MET A 63 -7.29 25.94 8.08
N PRO A 64 -8.21 26.84 7.66
CA PRO A 64 -9.17 27.41 8.56
C PRO A 64 -10.27 26.36 8.78
N GLY A 65 -10.41 25.85 10.01
CA GLY A 65 -11.44 24.86 10.32
C GLY A 65 -11.18 23.92 11.50
N MET A 66 -10.02 23.98 12.18
CA MET A 66 -9.79 23.25 13.45
C MET A 66 -9.73 24.19 14.66
N GLU A 67 -10.65 25.14 14.75
CA GLU A 67 -11.06 25.68 16.04
C GLU A 67 -12.27 24.87 16.51
N GLY A 68 -12.02 23.59 16.82
CA GLY A 68 -12.94 22.85 17.66
C GLY A 68 -12.91 23.46 19.07
N PRO A 69 -14.01 23.41 19.82
CA PRO A 69 -14.01 23.89 21.19
C PRO A 69 -12.96 23.10 21.98
N ASP A 70 -12.58 23.58 23.14
CA ASP A 70 -11.72 22.97 24.18
C ASP A 70 -12.25 21.62 24.73
N MET A 71 -12.98 20.89 23.89
CA MET A 71 -13.48 19.55 24.05
C MET A 71 -12.30 18.59 24.16
N THR A 72 -12.33 17.79 25.21
CA THR A 72 -11.46 16.64 25.36
C THR A 72 -11.65 15.67 24.18
N ALA A 73 -10.61 14.91 23.80
CA ALA A 73 -10.71 13.93 22.72
C ALA A 73 -11.87 12.93 22.90
N THR A 74 -12.27 12.71 24.16
CA THR A 74 -13.43 11.92 24.54
C THR A 74 -14.77 12.58 24.18
N GLU A 75 -14.92 13.87 24.41
CA GLU A 75 -16.16 14.61 24.09
C GLU A 75 -16.35 14.71 22.58
N TRP A 76 -15.27 14.96 21.83
CA TRP A 76 -15.30 14.94 20.37
C TRP A 76 -15.69 13.58 19.79
N LEU A 77 -15.16 12.49 20.36
CA LEU A 77 -15.49 11.14 19.92
C LEU A 77 -16.96 10.81 20.17
N VAL A 78 -17.50 11.21 21.32
CA VAL A 78 -18.91 10.99 21.68
C VAL A 78 -19.84 11.81 20.79
N ASP A 79 -19.53 13.09 20.54
CA ASP A 79 -20.33 13.95 19.64
C ASP A 79 -20.34 13.41 18.20
N THR A 80 -19.18 12.99 17.69
CA THR A 80 -19.08 12.30 16.39
C THR A 80 -19.85 10.98 16.38
N TRP A 81 -19.89 10.28 17.52
CA TRP A 81 -20.58 9.00 17.64
C TRP A 81 -22.11 9.16 17.66
N GLU A 82 -22.60 10.23 18.28
CA GLU A 82 -24.02 10.57 18.29
C GLU A 82 -24.48 11.07 16.90
N GLY A 83 -23.62 11.79 16.16
CA GLY A 83 -23.91 12.26 14.80
C GLY A 83 -23.78 11.20 13.69
N GLY A 84 -22.84 10.25 13.82
CA GLY A 84 -22.52 9.25 12.78
C GLY A 84 -23.60 8.19 12.51
N GLY A 85 -24.67 8.18 13.31
CA GLY A 85 -25.80 7.27 13.16
C GLY A 85 -25.43 5.78 13.21
N TRP A 86 -26.32 4.92 12.70
CA TRP A 86 -26.14 3.47 12.75
C TRP A 86 -24.91 2.96 11.94
N MET A 87 -24.45 3.71 10.94
CA MET A 87 -23.44 3.24 9.98
C MET A 87 -22.01 3.20 10.53
N MET A 88 -21.79 3.81 11.69
CA MET A 88 -20.49 3.81 12.34
C MET A 88 -20.19 2.51 13.12
N TYR A 89 -21.20 1.77 13.58
CA TYR A 89 -21.02 0.47 14.24
C TYR A 89 -20.31 -0.58 13.36
N PRO A 90 -20.68 -0.80 12.08
CA PRO A 90 -19.96 -1.73 11.21
C PRO A 90 -18.52 -1.26 10.91
N LEU A 91 -18.27 0.05 10.83
CA LEU A 91 -16.92 0.58 10.65
C LEU A 91 -16.04 0.32 11.89
N ALA A 92 -16.57 0.58 13.08
CA ALA A 92 -15.87 0.34 14.33
C ALA A 92 -15.57 -1.15 14.58
N THR A 93 -16.51 -2.03 14.23
CA THR A 93 -16.28 -3.49 14.32
C THR A 93 -15.24 -3.97 13.31
N ALA A 94 -15.23 -3.45 12.08
CA ALA A 94 -14.19 -3.74 11.09
C ALA A 94 -12.79 -3.31 11.59
N LEU A 95 -12.69 -2.13 12.20
CA LEU A 95 -11.44 -1.65 12.82
C LEU A 95 -10.99 -2.55 13.97
N GLY A 96 -11.90 -2.92 14.87
CA GLY A 96 -11.60 -3.79 16.01
C GLY A 96 -11.10 -5.17 15.57
N ILE A 97 -11.80 -5.81 14.62
CA ILE A 97 -11.39 -7.11 14.06
C ILE A 97 -10.02 -7.01 13.37
N GLY A 98 -9.78 -5.93 12.61
CA GLY A 98 -8.49 -5.68 11.96
C GLY A 98 -7.34 -5.64 12.96
N ILE A 99 -7.48 -4.86 14.03
CA ILE A 99 -6.45 -4.74 15.08
C ILE A 99 -6.19 -6.10 15.75
N ILE A 100 -7.23 -6.86 16.06
CA ILE A 100 -7.10 -8.19 16.69
C ILE A 100 -6.30 -9.14 15.80
N ILE A 101 -6.61 -9.19 14.49
CA ILE A 101 -5.89 -10.04 13.53
C ILE A 101 -4.43 -9.61 13.40
N ILE A 102 -4.16 -8.30 13.35
CA ILE A 102 -2.80 -7.75 13.27
C ILE A 102 -1.96 -8.22 14.47
N ILE A 103 -2.47 -8.08 15.69
CA ILE A 103 -1.73 -8.46 16.90
C ILE A 103 -1.47 -9.98 16.91
N TRP A 104 -2.49 -10.79 16.63
CA TRP A 104 -2.35 -12.25 16.60
C TRP A 104 -1.31 -12.71 15.58
N LYS A 105 -1.31 -12.13 14.38
CA LYS A 105 -0.34 -12.46 13.33
C LYS A 105 1.07 -11.94 13.61
N LEU A 106 1.20 -10.75 14.20
CA LEU A 106 2.51 -10.17 14.53
C LEU A 106 3.26 -11.05 15.55
N ILE A 107 2.53 -11.58 16.55
CA ILE A 107 3.10 -12.52 17.52
C ILE A 107 3.49 -13.85 16.85
N ASP A 108 2.60 -14.46 16.07
CA ASP A 108 2.85 -15.75 15.40
C ASP A 108 4.08 -15.68 14.46
N LEU A 109 4.18 -14.61 13.67
CA LEU A 109 5.29 -14.41 12.73
C LEU A 109 6.62 -14.15 13.46
N THR A 110 6.58 -13.37 14.55
CA THR A 110 7.78 -13.08 15.35
C THR A 110 8.33 -14.36 15.99
N ILE A 111 7.46 -15.20 16.56
CA ILE A 111 7.88 -16.48 17.16
C ILE A 111 8.48 -17.42 16.11
N LYS A 112 7.83 -17.56 14.95
CA LYS A 112 8.32 -18.42 13.86
C LYS A 112 9.65 -17.94 13.27
N SER A 113 9.83 -16.63 13.10
CA SER A 113 11.07 -16.05 12.57
C SER A 113 12.25 -16.25 13.53
N SER A 114 12.05 -16.09 14.84
CA SER A 114 13.10 -16.32 15.83
C SER A 114 13.55 -17.79 15.87
N ARG A 115 12.61 -18.75 15.85
CA ARG A 115 12.95 -20.19 15.82
C ARG A 115 13.67 -20.57 14.52
N THR A 116 13.22 -20.00 13.40
CA THR A 116 13.86 -20.20 12.09
C THR A 116 15.33 -19.82 12.12
N LYS A 117 15.69 -18.66 12.68
CA LYS A 117 17.09 -18.22 12.79
C LYS A 117 17.95 -19.17 13.63
N ALA A 118 17.42 -19.63 14.76
CA ALA A 118 18.13 -20.56 15.64
C ALA A 118 18.42 -21.90 14.94
N VAL A 119 17.43 -22.43 14.22
CA VAL A 119 17.54 -23.73 13.54
C VAL A 119 18.46 -23.65 12.32
N LEU A 120 18.41 -22.53 11.59
CA LEU A 120 19.34 -22.28 10.48
C LEU A 120 20.79 -22.26 10.97
N GLY A 121 21.07 -21.65 12.12
CA GLY A 121 22.41 -21.63 12.72
C GLY A 121 22.91 -23.02 13.10
N GLU A 122 22.09 -23.82 13.80
CA GLU A 122 22.47 -25.19 14.19
C GLU A 122 22.69 -26.09 12.95
N VAL A 123 21.84 -25.98 11.94
CA VAL A 123 21.99 -26.77 10.69
C VAL A 123 23.27 -26.37 9.95
N ASP A 124 23.61 -25.08 9.88
CA ASP A 124 24.83 -24.60 9.22
C ASP A 124 26.11 -25.10 9.92
N GLU A 125 26.11 -25.12 11.26
CA GLU A 125 27.22 -25.65 12.06
C GLU A 125 27.42 -27.17 11.82
N ARG A 126 26.33 -27.95 11.79
CA ARG A 126 26.35 -29.39 11.51
C ARG A 126 26.80 -29.72 10.09
N LEU A 127 26.36 -28.93 9.12
CA LEU A 127 26.79 -29.07 7.72
C LEU A 127 28.27 -28.72 7.54
N THR A 128 28.77 -27.71 8.25
CA THR A 128 30.21 -27.36 8.28
C THR A 128 31.05 -28.50 8.89
N ALA A 129 30.51 -29.22 9.86
CA ALA A 129 31.12 -30.42 10.44
C ALA A 129 31.00 -31.68 9.55
N HIS A 130 30.46 -31.56 8.33
CA HIS A 130 30.15 -32.67 7.42
C HIS A 130 29.18 -33.74 7.96
N ASP A 131 28.41 -33.41 9.01
CA ASP A 131 27.40 -34.29 9.61
C ASP A 131 26.02 -34.03 9.01
N VAL A 132 25.79 -34.57 7.80
CA VAL A 132 24.52 -34.43 7.08
C VAL A 132 23.37 -35.10 7.83
N GLN A 133 23.65 -36.21 8.53
CA GLN A 133 22.62 -36.95 9.24
C GLN A 133 22.16 -36.20 10.50
N GLY A 134 23.09 -35.63 11.27
CA GLY A 134 22.77 -34.78 12.41
C GLY A 134 22.00 -33.51 12.00
N ALA A 135 22.34 -32.91 10.85
CA ALA A 135 21.58 -31.80 10.28
C ALA A 135 20.13 -32.17 9.94
N MET A 136 19.89 -33.39 9.40
CA MET A 136 18.55 -33.88 9.10
C MET A 136 17.72 -34.12 10.36
N ASP A 137 18.33 -34.65 11.43
CA ASP A 137 17.62 -34.92 12.67
C ASP A 137 17.20 -33.62 13.37
N VAL A 138 18.08 -32.62 13.43
CA VAL A 138 17.74 -31.26 13.93
C VAL A 138 16.62 -30.63 13.10
N ALA A 139 16.67 -30.76 11.77
CA ALA A 139 15.65 -30.21 10.89
C ALA A 139 14.29 -30.92 11.03
N ARG A 140 14.28 -32.22 11.38
CA ARG A 140 13.05 -33.00 11.67
C ARG A 140 12.41 -32.66 13.00
N GLU A 141 13.22 -32.44 14.02
CA GLU A 141 12.72 -32.08 15.36
C GLU A 141 12.16 -30.66 15.40
N SER A 142 12.62 -29.79 14.48
CA SER A 142 12.19 -28.41 14.44
C SER A 142 10.90 -28.18 13.65
N ASN A 143 9.97 -27.44 14.24
CA ASN A 143 8.70 -27.02 13.62
C ASN A 143 8.81 -25.67 12.89
N ALA A 144 10.02 -25.22 12.55
CA ALA A 144 10.21 -23.97 11.82
C ALA A 144 9.93 -24.14 10.30
N PRO A 145 9.26 -23.18 9.63
CA PRO A 145 8.97 -23.28 8.19
C PRO A 145 10.23 -23.47 7.34
N ALA A 146 11.31 -22.74 7.65
CA ALA A 146 12.57 -22.89 6.92
C ALA A 146 13.26 -24.25 7.15
N ALA A 147 13.09 -24.85 8.35
CA ALA A 147 13.65 -26.16 8.65
C ALA A 147 13.01 -27.25 7.79
N ARG A 148 11.70 -27.15 7.56
CA ARG A 148 10.96 -28.08 6.68
C ARG A 148 11.40 -27.97 5.22
N ILE A 149 11.65 -26.77 4.73
CA ILE A 149 12.18 -26.53 3.38
C ILE A 149 13.58 -27.14 3.25
N LEU A 150 14.45 -26.90 4.24
CA LEU A 150 15.80 -27.47 4.27
C LEU A 150 15.79 -28.99 4.35
N LEU A 151 14.93 -29.58 5.19
CA LEU A 151 14.78 -31.01 5.32
C LEU A 151 14.42 -31.67 3.98
N ALA A 152 13.50 -31.08 3.22
CA ALA A 152 13.09 -31.60 1.91
C ALA A 152 14.24 -31.63 0.89
N GLY A 153 15.16 -30.67 0.98
CA GLY A 153 16.39 -30.63 0.19
C GLY A 153 17.44 -31.63 0.66
N LEU A 154 17.68 -31.70 1.97
CA LEU A 154 18.64 -32.62 2.59
C LEU A 154 18.25 -34.09 2.38
N GLU A 155 16.97 -34.44 2.46
CA GLU A 155 16.48 -35.80 2.21
C GLU A 155 16.74 -36.28 0.78
N ARG A 156 16.86 -35.34 -0.18
CA ARG A 156 17.02 -35.65 -1.61
C ARG A 156 18.40 -35.31 -2.15
N HIS A 157 19.36 -34.95 -1.29
CA HIS A 157 20.69 -34.48 -1.71
C HIS A 157 21.40 -35.41 -2.72
N GLY A 158 21.14 -36.72 -2.67
CA GLY A 158 21.70 -37.72 -3.59
C GLY A 158 20.96 -37.92 -4.93
N GLU A 159 19.81 -37.28 -5.14
CA GLU A 159 18.93 -37.52 -6.29
C GLU A 159 19.24 -36.64 -7.53
N GLY A 160 20.29 -35.82 -7.44
CA GLY A 160 20.67 -34.84 -8.46
C GLY A 160 20.09 -33.45 -8.20
N THR A 161 20.81 -32.41 -8.65
CA THR A 161 20.52 -31.00 -8.36
C THR A 161 19.11 -30.57 -8.79
N GLU A 162 18.66 -31.04 -9.95
CA GLU A 162 17.34 -30.73 -10.51
C GLU A 162 16.20 -31.25 -9.63
N ARG A 163 16.31 -32.49 -9.14
CA ARG A 163 15.29 -33.10 -8.28
C ARG A 163 15.25 -32.45 -6.90
N VAL A 164 16.40 -32.09 -6.36
CA VAL A 164 16.52 -31.35 -5.08
C VAL A 164 15.86 -29.98 -5.19
N MET A 165 16.20 -29.21 -6.22
CA MET A 165 15.67 -27.86 -6.41
C MET A 165 14.15 -27.88 -6.55
N LYS A 166 13.61 -28.81 -7.34
CA LYS A 166 12.16 -28.98 -7.49
C LYS A 166 11.45 -29.38 -6.19
N ALA A 167 12.10 -30.19 -5.35
CA ALA A 167 11.54 -30.56 -4.05
C ALA A 167 11.51 -29.38 -3.07
N ILE A 168 12.60 -28.59 -3.02
CA ILE A 168 12.69 -27.37 -2.23
C ILE A 168 11.63 -26.35 -2.68
N GLU A 169 11.49 -26.15 -3.99
CA GLU A 169 10.49 -25.22 -4.55
C GLU A 169 9.07 -25.63 -4.17
N ASN A 170 8.72 -26.91 -4.34
CA ASN A 170 7.37 -27.38 -4.03
C ASN A 170 7.03 -27.25 -2.54
N VAL A 171 7.96 -27.62 -1.64
CA VAL A 171 7.76 -27.46 -0.19
C VAL A 171 7.77 -25.98 0.21
N GLY A 172 8.61 -25.17 -0.42
CA GLY A 172 8.66 -23.72 -0.25
C GLY A 172 7.32 -23.07 -0.56
N LEU A 173 6.69 -23.41 -1.68
CA LEU A 173 5.37 -22.89 -2.05
C LEU A 173 4.29 -23.24 -1.02
N ILE A 174 4.29 -24.46 -0.49
CA ILE A 174 3.32 -24.90 0.52
C ILE A 174 3.50 -24.13 1.84
N GLU A 175 4.74 -24.01 2.32
CA GLU A 175 5.03 -23.30 3.57
C GLU A 175 4.79 -21.78 3.43
N MET A 176 5.11 -21.18 2.27
CA MET A 176 4.81 -19.77 1.98
C MET A 176 3.30 -19.50 1.95
N ALA A 177 2.52 -20.35 1.27
CA ALA A 177 1.06 -20.23 1.27
C ALA A 177 0.47 -20.34 2.69
N GLY A 178 1.05 -21.18 3.55
CA GLY A 178 0.69 -21.27 4.96
C GLY A 178 0.92 -19.96 5.71
N LEU A 179 2.04 -19.27 5.46
CA LEU A 179 2.37 -17.98 6.07
C LEU A 179 1.46 -16.84 5.57
N GLU A 180 1.06 -16.87 4.29
CA GLU A 180 0.20 -15.86 3.66
C GLU A 180 -1.28 -15.95 4.06
N SER A 181 -1.75 -17.12 4.49
CA SER A 181 -3.17 -17.42 4.78
C SER A 181 -3.93 -16.41 5.65
N GLY A 182 -3.25 -15.71 6.58
CA GLY A 182 -3.90 -14.66 7.38
C GLY A 182 -3.63 -13.22 6.94
N LEU A 183 -2.68 -12.99 6.02
CA LEU A 183 -2.52 -11.68 5.37
C LEU A 183 -3.66 -11.43 4.38
N VAL A 184 -4.20 -12.49 3.77
CA VAL A 184 -5.36 -12.40 2.87
C VAL A 184 -6.55 -11.73 3.56
N TRP A 185 -6.83 -12.06 4.82
CA TRP A 185 -7.91 -11.44 5.60
C TRP A 185 -7.66 -9.96 5.91
N LEU A 186 -6.41 -9.56 6.10
CA LEU A 186 -6.07 -8.14 6.27
C LEU A 186 -6.26 -7.38 4.96
N ALA A 187 -5.88 -7.99 3.83
CA ALA A 187 -6.08 -7.40 2.52
C ALA A 187 -7.57 -7.23 2.18
N THR A 188 -8.44 -8.17 2.56
CA THR A 188 -9.88 -8.02 2.33
C THR A 188 -10.47 -6.89 3.16
N ILE A 189 -10.13 -6.79 4.44
CA ILE A 189 -10.59 -5.69 5.31
C ILE A 189 -10.10 -4.34 4.79
N ALA A 190 -8.83 -4.25 4.36
CA ALA A 190 -8.26 -3.03 3.80
C ALA A 190 -8.98 -2.55 2.53
N ASN A 191 -9.51 -3.47 1.74
CA ASN A 191 -10.30 -3.14 0.54
C ASN A 191 -11.77 -2.82 0.85
N VAL A 192 -12.36 -3.48 1.85
CA VAL A 192 -13.78 -3.29 2.21
C VAL A 192 -14.00 -2.04 3.06
N ALA A 193 -13.04 -1.66 3.91
CA ALA A 193 -13.18 -0.51 4.80
C ALA A 193 -13.45 0.83 4.08
N PRO A 194 -12.74 1.20 2.99
CA PRO A 194 -13.04 2.41 2.24
C PRO A 194 -14.43 2.39 1.58
N LEU A 195 -14.89 1.21 1.14
CA LEU A 195 -16.21 1.05 0.54
C LEU A 195 -17.33 1.26 1.57
N LEU A 196 -17.13 0.80 2.81
CA LEU A 196 -18.04 1.08 3.93
C LEU A 196 -18.06 2.56 4.30
N GLY A 197 -16.91 3.23 4.28
CA GLY A 197 -16.82 4.68 4.51
C GLY A 197 -17.58 5.48 3.46
N PHE A 198 -17.37 5.17 2.18
CA PHE A 198 -18.11 5.79 1.08
C PHE A 198 -19.62 5.52 1.16
N LEU A 199 -20.02 4.32 1.55
CA LEU A 199 -21.44 4.02 1.77
C LEU A 199 -22.04 4.88 2.90
N GLY A 200 -21.28 5.14 3.96
CA GLY A 200 -21.70 6.02 5.05
C GLY A 200 -21.99 7.45 4.59
N THR A 201 -21.12 8.03 3.75
CA THR A 201 -21.34 9.39 3.23
C THR A 201 -22.56 9.45 2.29
N VAL A 202 -22.80 8.41 1.49
CA VAL A 202 -24.00 8.31 0.64
C VAL A 202 -25.27 8.24 1.49
N ILE A 203 -25.25 7.47 2.58
CA ILE A 203 -26.40 7.37 3.50
C ILE A 203 -26.65 8.72 4.20
N GLY A 204 -25.61 9.43 4.65
CA GLY A 204 -25.72 10.76 5.26
C GLY A 204 -26.38 11.77 4.32
N MET A 205 -25.94 11.79 3.05
CA MET A 205 -26.57 12.63 2.01
C MET A 205 -28.05 12.29 1.79
N ILE A 206 -28.43 11.01 1.79
CA ILE A 206 -29.84 10.59 1.64
C ILE A 206 -30.68 11.11 2.83
N GLN A 207 -30.16 11.00 4.06
CA GLN A 207 -30.84 11.49 5.26
C GLN A 207 -31.00 13.02 5.24
N ALA A 208 -29.99 13.75 4.77
CA ALA A 208 -30.07 15.20 4.61
C ALA A 208 -31.18 15.61 3.63
N PHE A 209 -31.35 14.91 2.51
CA PHE A 209 -32.45 15.19 1.57
C PHE A 209 -33.83 14.81 2.13
N GLN A 210 -33.93 13.71 2.89
CA GLN A 210 -35.18 13.34 3.58
C GLN A 210 -35.60 14.41 4.61
N ALA A 211 -34.64 15.02 5.30
CA ALA A 211 -34.90 16.12 6.24
C ALA A 211 -35.48 17.36 5.53
N ILE A 212 -34.98 17.70 4.33
CA ILE A 212 -35.54 18.79 3.51
C ILE A 212 -36.97 18.49 3.07
N GLU A 213 -37.25 17.25 2.62
CA GLU A 213 -38.58 16.85 2.18
C GLU A 213 -39.62 16.98 3.31
N MET A 214 -39.26 16.61 4.54
CA MET A 214 -40.15 16.73 5.70
C MET A 214 -40.34 18.19 6.17
N ALA A 215 -39.31 19.03 6.06
CA ALA A 215 -39.37 20.42 6.48
C ALA A 215 -40.15 21.33 5.50
N GLY A 216 -40.21 20.97 4.22
CA GLY A 216 -40.96 21.71 3.19
C GLY A 216 -40.34 23.07 2.80
N GLU A 217 -39.29 23.51 3.47
CA GLU A 217 -38.47 24.68 3.16
C GLU A 217 -36.99 24.29 3.10
N VAL A 218 -36.26 24.84 2.14
CA VAL A 218 -34.82 24.56 1.96
C VAL A 218 -34.03 25.50 2.88
N GLU A 219 -33.87 25.12 4.14
CA GLU A 219 -32.92 25.77 5.05
C GLU A 219 -31.55 25.08 4.93
N ALA A 220 -30.50 25.85 4.61
CA ALA A 220 -29.14 25.32 4.37
C ALA A 220 -28.51 24.65 5.62
N THR A 221 -28.95 25.05 6.82
CA THR A 221 -28.49 24.52 8.12
C THR A 221 -28.95 23.07 8.36
N LEU A 222 -30.15 22.70 7.90
CA LEU A 222 -30.68 21.34 8.03
C LEU A 222 -29.87 20.32 7.21
N VAL A 223 -29.31 20.77 6.08
CA VAL A 223 -28.47 19.94 5.22
C VAL A 223 -27.04 19.84 5.76
N ALA A 224 -26.52 20.94 6.30
CA ALA A 224 -25.15 21.00 6.84
C ALA A 224 -24.93 20.05 8.02
N GLY A 225 -25.96 19.71 8.78
CA GLY A 225 -25.86 18.75 9.89
C GLY A 225 -25.81 17.27 9.48
N GLY A 226 -26.16 16.94 8.23
CA GLY A 226 -26.20 15.55 7.72
C GLY A 226 -25.03 15.17 6.81
N ILE A 227 -24.10 16.08 6.55
CA ILE A 227 -22.93 15.91 5.67
C ILE A 227 -21.67 15.74 6.51
#